data_AF-A0A523D1V9-F1
#
_entry.id   AF-A0A523D1V9-F1
#
_cell.length_a   1.000
_cell.length_b   1.000
_cell.length_c   1.000
_cell.angle_alpha   90.00
_cell.angle_beta   90.00
_cell.angle_gamma   90.00
#
_symmetry.space_group_name_H-M   'P 1'
#
loop_
_entity.id
_entity.type
_entity.pdbx_description
1 polymer ?
#
loop_
_entity_poly.entity_id
_entity_poly.type
_entity_poly.pdbx_seq_one_letter_code
_entity_poly.pdbx_strand_id
1 'polypeptide(L)'
;MRLWMRRVVKASLLVLLLIFLQSSWSLRAETAAIHLYQRFGAPVMSYVATCRFTPTCSNYALQVLQEDGFWKCNLRLVQRLIDCSPIGFIFSS
;
A
#
# COMPACT_ATOMS: atom_id res chain seq x y z
N MET A 1 -9.31 4.10 -38.27
CA MET A 1 -8.78 2.80 -37.74
C MET A 1 -7.67 2.92 -36.69
N ARG A 2 -6.56 3.65 -36.91
CA ARG A 2 -5.39 3.65 -35.99
C ARG A 2 -5.68 4.09 -34.54
N LEU A 3 -6.61 5.02 -34.31
CA LEU A 3 -6.97 5.48 -32.97
C LEU A 3 -7.78 4.45 -32.18
N TRP A 4 -8.64 3.66 -32.85
CA TRP A 4 -9.40 2.58 -32.23
C TRP A 4 -8.48 1.42 -31.83
N MET A 5 -7.57 1.00 -32.71
CA MET A 5 -6.52 0.02 -32.38
C MET A 5 -5.64 0.48 -31.20
N ARG A 6 -5.20 1.74 -31.17
CA ARG A 6 -4.41 2.27 -30.05
C ARG A 6 -5.20 2.26 -28.74
N ARG A 7 -6.50 2.55 -28.76
CA ARG A 7 -7.35 2.50 -27.56
C ARG A 7 -7.56 1.06 -27.08
N VAL A 8 -7.82 0.13 -27.98
CA VAL A 8 -7.99 -1.30 -27.65
C VAL A 8 -6.69 -1.89 -27.10
N VAL A 9 -5.56 -1.68 -27.77
CA VAL A 9 -4.26 -2.17 -27.29
C VAL A 9 -3.89 -1.57 -25.93
N LYS A 10 -4.11 -0.26 -25.73
CA LYS A 10 -3.89 0.38 -24.43
C LYS A 10 -4.81 -0.20 -23.35
N ALA A 11 -6.08 -0.43 -23.65
CA ALA A 11 -7.03 -1.02 -22.72
C ALA A 11 -6.64 -2.47 -22.35
N SER A 12 -6.26 -3.28 -23.32
CA SER A 12 -5.81 -4.66 -23.09
C SER A 12 -4.51 -4.70 -22.27
N LEU A 13 -3.55 -3.83 -22.55
CA LEU A 13 -2.32 -3.70 -21.76
C LEU A 13 -2.62 -3.26 -20.32
N LEU A 14 -3.55 -2.31 -20.13
CA LEU A 14 -3.98 -1.89 -18.79
C LEU A 14 -4.64 -3.04 -18.03
N VAL A 15 -5.53 -3.80 -18.66
CA VAL A 15 -6.20 -4.94 -18.02
C VAL A 15 -5.20 -6.04 -17.65
N LEU A 16 -4.28 -6.39 -18.55
CA LEU A 16 -3.23 -7.36 -18.25
C LEU A 16 -2.30 -6.87 -17.13
N LEU A 17 -1.98 -5.58 -17.08
CA LEU A 17 -1.21 -4.97 -16.00
C LEU A 17 -1.96 -5.04 -14.67
N LEU A 18 -3.27 -4.74 -14.65
CA LEU A 18 -4.10 -4.85 -13.44
C LEU A 18 -4.22 -6.30 -12.94
N ILE A 19 -4.39 -7.27 -13.84
CA ILE A 19 -4.40 -8.70 -13.51
C ILE A 19 -3.04 -9.15 -12.96
N PHE A 20 -1.95 -8.68 -13.57
CA PHE A 20 -0.60 -8.95 -13.08
C PHE A 20 -0.35 -8.32 -11.70
N LEU A 21 -0.84 -7.10 -11.45
CA LEU A 21 -0.79 -6.46 -10.13
C LEU A 21 -1.60 -7.24 -9.08
N GLN A 22 -2.68 -7.93 -9.48
CA GLN A 22 -3.49 -8.77 -8.58
C GLN A 22 -2.91 -10.19 -8.40
N SER A 23 -1.78 -10.51 -9.04
CA SER A 23 -1.11 -11.79 -8.91
C SER A 23 -0.56 -12.00 -7.49
N SER A 24 -0.46 -13.26 -7.07
CA SER A 24 0.02 -13.68 -5.74
C SER A 24 1.45 -13.19 -5.41
N TRP A 25 2.21 -12.79 -6.41
CA TRP A 25 3.57 -12.27 -6.30
C TRP A 25 3.60 -10.87 -5.70
N SER A 26 2.60 -10.02 -6.02
CA SER A 26 2.50 -8.65 -5.49
C SER A 26 2.25 -8.65 -3.98
N LEU A 27 1.36 -9.52 -3.51
CA LEU A 27 1.06 -9.69 -2.08
C LEU A 27 2.30 -10.15 -1.29
N ARG A 28 3.08 -11.08 -1.86
CA ARG A 28 4.32 -11.57 -1.26
C ARG A 28 5.42 -10.52 -1.25
N ALA A 29 5.54 -9.72 -2.31
CA ALA A 29 6.50 -8.63 -2.37
C ALA A 29 6.19 -7.55 -1.33
N GLU A 30 4.93 -7.18 -1.15
CA GLU A 30 4.53 -6.18 -0.16
C GLU A 30 4.70 -6.65 1.28
N THR A 31 4.25 -7.87 1.60
CA THR A 31 4.49 -8.45 2.93
C THR A 31 5.99 -8.51 3.26
N ALA A 32 6.82 -8.92 2.30
CA ALA A 32 8.28 -8.90 2.46
C ALA A 32 8.84 -7.49 2.67
N ALA A 33 8.36 -6.50 1.93
CA ALA A 33 8.77 -5.10 2.10
C ALA A 33 8.37 -4.55 3.49
N ILE A 34 7.17 -4.87 3.97
CA ILE A 34 6.70 -4.48 5.30
C ILE A 34 7.58 -5.12 6.38
N HIS A 35 7.92 -6.40 6.26
CA HIS A 35 8.82 -7.06 7.21
C HIS A 35 10.25 -6.51 7.16
N LEU A 36 10.75 -6.16 5.97
CA LEU A 36 12.04 -5.50 5.80
C LEU A 36 12.04 -4.14 6.52
N TYR A 37 10.97 -3.35 6.32
CA TYR A 37 10.77 -2.10 7.03
C TYR A 37 10.66 -2.31 8.55
N GLN A 38 9.92 -3.31 9.02
CA GLN A 38 9.82 -3.63 10.44
C GLN A 38 11.18 -4.03 11.05
N ARG A 39 12.06 -4.68 10.28
CA ARG A 39 13.37 -5.12 10.77
C ARG A 39 14.42 -4.02 10.76
N PHE A 40 14.43 -3.19 9.72
CA PHE A 40 15.48 -2.18 9.51
C PHE A 40 15.02 -0.75 9.79
N GLY A 41 13.77 -0.41 9.44
CA GLY A 41 13.21 0.93 9.57
C GLY A 41 12.52 1.20 10.91
N ALA A 42 11.83 0.21 11.48
CA ALA A 42 11.15 0.38 12.77
C ALA A 42 12.05 0.86 13.92
N PRO A 43 13.27 0.35 14.14
CA PRO A 43 14.10 0.83 15.24
C PRO A 43 14.40 2.32 15.12
N VAL A 44 14.61 2.85 13.91
CA VAL A 44 14.82 4.29 13.69
C VAL A 44 13.51 5.06 13.83
N MET A 45 12.42 4.56 13.27
CA MET A 45 11.14 5.27 13.29
C MET A 45 10.53 5.34 14.69
N SER A 46 10.74 4.33 15.55
CA SER A 46 10.31 4.36 16.94
C SER A 46 10.92 5.52 17.75
N TYR A 47 12.08 6.05 17.35
CA TYR A 47 12.65 7.26 17.97
C TYR A 47 12.05 8.57 17.45
N VAL A 48 11.46 8.55 16.25
CA VAL A 48 11.02 9.78 15.54
C VAL A 48 9.50 9.96 15.59
N ALA A 49 8.74 8.86 15.54
CA ALA A 49 7.28 8.87 15.54
C ALA A 49 6.72 7.59 16.15
N THR A 50 5.81 7.74 17.12
CA THR A 50 5.04 6.62 17.66
C THR A 50 3.70 6.54 16.91
N CYS A 51 3.39 5.40 16.28
CA CYS A 51 2.10 5.24 15.59
C CYS A 51 0.97 5.35 16.63
N ARG A 52 0.07 6.33 16.46
CA ARG A 52 -1.00 6.63 17.44
C ARG A 52 -2.11 5.58 17.49
N PHE A 53 -2.19 4.75 16.46
CA PHE A 53 -3.24 3.76 16.28
C PHE A 53 -2.76 2.37 16.71
N THR A 54 -3.66 1.61 17.34
CA THR A 54 -3.48 0.20 17.66
C THR A 54 -4.43 -0.66 16.79
N PRO A 55 -3.96 -1.75 16.15
CA PRO A 55 -2.56 -2.14 15.98
C PRO A 55 -1.76 -1.13 15.13
N THR A 56 -0.43 -1.20 15.19
CA THR A 56 0.46 -0.29 14.47
C THR A 56 0.18 -0.29 12.96
N CYS A 57 0.49 0.82 12.33
CA CYS A 57 0.29 1.11 10.92
C CYS A 57 0.85 -0.03 10.02
N SER A 58 2.02 -0.59 10.36
CA SER A 58 2.64 -1.72 9.65
C SER A 58 1.96 -3.07 9.90
N ASN A 59 1.49 -3.34 11.13
CA ASN A 59 0.74 -4.57 11.42
C ASN A 59 -0.66 -4.54 10.80
N TYR A 60 -1.30 -3.38 10.78
CA TYR A 60 -2.55 -3.18 10.06
C TYR A 60 -2.40 -3.43 8.56
N ALA A 61 -1.30 -2.96 7.96
CA ALA A 61 -0.99 -3.24 6.56
C ALA A 61 -0.98 -4.75 6.29
N LEU A 62 -0.35 -5.55 7.15
CA LEU A 62 -0.30 -7.01 6.99
C LEU A 62 -1.70 -7.65 7.07
N GLN A 63 -2.55 -7.21 8.00
CA GLN A 63 -3.92 -7.72 8.14
C GLN A 63 -4.77 -7.41 6.90
N VAL A 64 -4.81 -6.14 6.49
CA VAL A 64 -5.61 -5.73 5.32
C VAL A 64 -5.05 -6.33 4.03
N LEU A 65 -3.74 -6.50 3.92
CA LEU A 65 -3.15 -7.14 2.75
C LEU A 65 -3.58 -8.61 2.61
N GLN A 66 -3.76 -9.32 3.73
CA GLN A 66 -4.27 -10.69 3.74
C GLN A 66 -5.77 -10.77 3.46
N GLU A 67 -6.56 -9.82 3.97
CA GLU A 67 -8.04 -9.84 3.85
C GLU A 67 -8.57 -9.23 2.56
N ASP A 68 -8.00 -8.10 2.14
CA ASP A 68 -8.59 -7.16 1.17
C ASP A 68 -7.79 -7.08 -0.15
N GLY A 69 -6.57 -7.63 -0.17
CA GLY A 69 -5.65 -7.66 -1.31
C GLY A 69 -4.89 -6.34 -1.55
N PHE A 70 -4.02 -6.32 -2.56
CA PHE A 70 -3.03 -5.25 -2.83
C PHE A 70 -3.66 -3.85 -2.92
N TRP A 71 -4.68 -3.69 -3.75
CA TRP A 71 -5.25 -2.36 -4.04
C TRP A 71 -5.96 -1.73 -2.85
N LYS A 72 -6.83 -2.50 -2.18
CA LYS A 72 -7.56 -2.01 -1.02
C LYS A 72 -6.65 -1.80 0.18
N CYS A 73 -5.66 -2.68 0.37
CA CYS A 73 -4.62 -2.51 1.37
C CYS A 73 -3.93 -1.15 1.23
N ASN A 74 -3.40 -0.85 0.04
CA ASN A 74 -2.70 0.40 -0.20
C ASN A 74 -3.58 1.63 0.06
N LEU A 75 -4.84 1.62 -0.39
CA LEU A 75 -5.76 2.73 -0.15
C LEU A 75 -6.00 2.98 1.35
N ARG A 76 -6.36 1.94 2.12
CA ARG A 76 -6.61 2.07 3.56
C ARG A 76 -5.34 2.42 4.33
N LEU A 77 -4.21 1.84 3.93
CA LEU A 77 -2.91 2.07 4.56
C LEU A 77 -2.43 3.50 4.34
N VAL A 78 -2.52 4.02 3.11
CA VAL A 78 -2.13 5.41 2.77
C VAL A 78 -2.94 6.40 3.58
N GLN A 79 -4.26 6.21 3.67
CA GLN A 79 -5.11 7.07 4.49
C GLN A 79 -4.64 7.07 5.96
N ARG A 80 -4.39 5.89 6.53
CA ARG A 80 -3.89 5.76 7.91
C ARG A 80 -2.48 6.32 8.12
N LEU A 81 -1.59 6.20 7.13
CA LEU A 81 -0.24 6.77 7.14
C LEU A 81 -0.30 8.29 7.15
N ILE A 82 -1.17 8.89 6.34
CA ILE A 82 -1.38 10.34 6.33
C ILE A 82 -1.85 10.80 7.72
N ASP A 83 -2.87 10.15 8.29
CA ASP A 83 -3.40 10.46 9.63
C ASP A 83 -2.36 10.30 10.75
N CYS A 84 -1.42 9.37 10.57
CA CYS A 84 -0.33 9.11 11.52
C CYS A 84 0.89 10.01 11.30
N SER A 85 1.00 10.66 10.14
CA SER A 85 2.09 11.58 9.82
C SER A 85 1.87 12.94 10.49
N PRO A 86 2.91 13.76 10.67
CA PRO A 86 2.76 15.13 11.18
C PRO A 86 1.82 16.00 10.33
N ILE A 87 1.62 15.65 9.05
CA ILE A 87 0.65 16.32 8.16
C ILE A 87 -0.79 15.99 8.60
N GLY A 88 -1.06 14.74 8.97
CA GLY A 88 -2.36 14.33 9.51
C GLY A 88 -2.68 14.99 10.85
N PHE A 89 -1.67 15.23 11.69
CA PHE A 89 -1.85 16.00 12.92
C PHE A 89 -2.33 17.44 12.65
N ILE A 90 -1.79 18.09 11.61
CA ILE A 90 -2.18 19.45 11.21
C ILE A 90 -3.59 19.48 10.57
N PHE A 91 -3.97 18.45 9.82
CA PHE A 91 -5.29 18.39 9.16
C PHE A 91 -6.41 17.82 10.04
N SER A 92 -6.09 17.18 11.17
CA SER A 92 -7.08 16.61 12.10
C SER A 92 -7.37 17.48 13.34
N SER A 93 -6.89 18.72 13.39
CA SER A 93 -7.23 19.75 14.39
C SER A 93 -8.25 20.74 13.84
#